data_AF-A0A132B1V5-F1
#
_entry.id   AF-A0A132B1V5-F1
#
_cell.length_a   1.000
_cell.length_b   1.000
_cell.length_c   1.000
_cell.angle_alpha   90.00
_cell.angle_beta   90.00
_cell.angle_gamma   90.00
#
_symmetry.space_group_name_H-M   'P 1'
#
loop_
_entity.id
_entity.type
_entity.pdbx_description
1 polymer ?
#
loop_
_entity_poly.entity_id
_entity_poly.type
_entity_poly.pdbx_seq_one_letter_code
_entity_poly.pdbx_strand_id
1 'polypeptide(L)'
;MQLNFLHLALLSLLSLAIANSPIILTPGRHGAAVEVDQQDVCVYFQDADSSKGIAPNFPAGSGYAGPGVILLAGVARNNTPIAAVVLQNNGTFGEIHVFYFGVAYTDRLLSERVWTAGVGWHDGPLSGLGYTSRAVDHFLYAFTDGKTVGSTIRVGFACDGLGPMCEAYCSPSAGWAWNVVQ
;
A
#
# COMPACT_ATOMS: atom_id res chain seq x y z
N MET A 1 -39.75 -28.27 15.55
CA MET A 1 -39.15 -26.92 15.71
C MET A 1 -37.63 -27.00 15.98
N GLN A 2 -36.88 -27.88 15.31
CA GLN A 2 -35.43 -28.08 15.54
C GLN A 2 -34.54 -27.70 14.34
N LEU A 3 -35.11 -27.53 13.12
CA LEU A 3 -34.32 -27.23 11.91
C LEU A 3 -33.72 -25.81 11.85
N ASN A 4 -34.27 -24.85 12.60
CA ASN A 4 -33.81 -23.45 12.58
C ASN A 4 -32.52 -23.21 13.38
N PHE A 5 -32.28 -24.00 14.44
CA PHE A 5 -31.08 -23.84 15.27
C PHE A 5 -29.82 -24.35 14.58
N LEU A 6 -29.93 -25.43 13.80
CA LEU A 6 -28.80 -25.99 13.05
C LEU A 6 -28.34 -25.05 11.93
N HIS A 7 -29.27 -24.39 11.23
CA HIS A 7 -28.95 -23.41 10.18
C HIS A 7 -28.29 -22.16 10.75
N LEU A 8 -28.79 -21.62 11.87
CA LEU A 8 -28.16 -20.47 12.53
C LEU A 8 -26.77 -20.79 13.05
N ALA A 9 -26.60 -21.98 13.66
CA ALA A 9 -25.29 -22.42 14.16
C ALA A 9 -24.29 -22.60 13.01
N LEU A 10 -24.70 -23.19 11.88
CA LEU A 10 -23.84 -23.37 10.71
C LEU A 10 -23.44 -22.04 10.07
N LEU A 11 -24.38 -21.09 9.93
CA LEU A 11 -24.11 -19.72 9.46
C LEU A 11 -23.14 -18.99 10.40
N SER A 12 -23.31 -19.13 11.71
CA SER A 12 -22.42 -18.52 12.70
C SER A 12 -21.01 -19.13 12.67
N LEU A 13 -20.88 -20.46 12.54
CA LEU A 13 -19.59 -21.13 12.38
C LEU A 13 -18.90 -20.77 11.07
N LEU A 14 -19.63 -20.67 9.95
CA LEU A 14 -19.07 -20.20 8.68
C LEU A 14 -18.58 -18.76 8.79
N SER A 15 -19.32 -17.87 9.47
CA SER A 15 -18.88 -16.49 9.68
C SER A 15 -17.66 -16.39 10.61
N LEU A 16 -17.53 -17.28 11.60
CA LEU A 16 -16.36 -17.33 12.50
C LEU A 16 -15.10 -17.84 11.81
N ALA A 17 -15.23 -18.76 10.85
CA ALA A 17 -14.10 -19.32 10.11
C ALA A 17 -13.44 -18.31 9.15
N ILE A 18 -14.23 -17.36 8.62
CA ILE A 18 -13.72 -16.31 7.71
C ILE A 18 -12.93 -15.24 8.48
N ALA A 19 -13.27 -15.00 9.76
CA ALA A 19 -12.61 -14.00 10.59
C ALA A 19 -11.22 -14.43 11.13
N ASN A 20 -10.85 -15.72 11.03
CA ASN A 20 -9.65 -16.26 11.68
C ASN A 20 -8.69 -17.00 10.73
N SER A 21 -8.76 -16.75 9.42
CA SER A 21 -7.74 -17.30 8.51
C SER A 21 -6.40 -16.61 8.79
N PRO A 22 -5.36 -17.33 9.24
CA PRO A 22 -4.07 -16.71 9.53
C PRO A 22 -3.49 -16.10 8.26
N ILE A 23 -2.97 -14.88 8.38
CA ILE A 23 -2.21 -14.25 7.31
C ILE A 23 -0.88 -14.99 7.19
N ILE A 24 -0.69 -15.71 6.09
CA ILE A 24 0.58 -16.40 5.81
C ILE A 24 1.46 -15.42 5.03
N LEU A 25 2.49 -14.90 5.70
CA LEU A 25 3.51 -14.10 5.05
C LEU A 25 4.56 -15.02 4.46
N THR A 26 4.85 -14.85 3.18
CA THR A 26 5.99 -15.55 2.56
C THR A 26 7.29 -14.94 3.10
N PRO A 27 8.27 -15.74 3.56
CA PRO A 27 9.55 -15.21 4.03
C PRO A 27 10.25 -14.36 2.99
N GLY A 28 10.91 -13.29 3.44
CA GLY A 28 11.68 -12.39 2.59
C GLY A 28 10.86 -11.33 1.83
N ARG A 29 9.53 -11.31 2.00
CA ARG A 29 8.66 -10.27 1.43
C ARG A 29 8.67 -8.99 2.24
N HIS A 30 8.57 -7.87 1.54
CA HIS A 30 8.47 -6.54 2.13
C HIS A 30 7.01 -6.18 2.42
N GLY A 31 6.84 -5.25 3.37
CA GLY A 31 5.55 -4.65 3.67
C GLY A 31 5.70 -3.25 4.22
N ALA A 32 4.59 -2.52 4.23
CA ALA A 32 4.47 -1.18 4.79
C ALA A 32 3.24 -1.12 5.69
N ALA A 33 3.23 -0.19 6.64
CA ALA A 33 2.07 0.09 7.47
C ALA A 33 1.85 1.59 7.61
N VAL A 34 0.60 2.00 7.70
CA VAL A 34 0.19 3.39 7.97
C VAL A 34 -0.92 3.42 9.02
N GLU A 35 -0.94 4.46 9.83
CA GLU A 35 -2.00 4.72 10.80
C GLU A 35 -2.99 5.74 10.23
N VAL A 36 -4.24 5.33 10.00
CA VAL A 36 -5.25 6.06 9.22
C VAL A 36 -6.08 7.03 10.05
N ASP A 37 -6.49 6.60 11.24
CA ASP A 37 -7.18 7.41 12.24
C ASP A 37 -6.88 6.83 13.62
N GLN A 38 -6.67 7.66 14.64
CA GLN A 38 -6.25 7.34 16.00
C GLN A 38 -6.35 5.85 16.40
N GLN A 39 -5.36 5.02 16.01
CA GLN A 39 -5.22 3.55 16.21
C GLN A 39 -5.57 2.58 15.05
N ASP A 40 -6.26 3.00 14.00
CA ASP A 40 -6.53 2.18 12.82
C ASP A 40 -5.26 2.02 11.96
N VAL A 41 -4.69 0.83 11.97
CA VAL A 41 -3.50 0.51 11.19
C VAL A 41 -3.87 -0.26 9.92
N CYS A 42 -3.37 0.20 8.78
CA CYS A 42 -3.44 -0.52 7.51
C CYS A 42 -2.06 -1.11 7.19
N VAL A 43 -2.01 -2.42 6.90
CA VAL A 43 -0.78 -3.11 6.51
C VAL A 43 -0.84 -3.59 5.05
N TYR A 44 0.20 -3.28 4.30
CA TYR A 44 0.43 -3.65 2.91
C TYR A 44 1.59 -4.63 2.83
N PHE A 45 1.45 -5.72 2.10
CA PHE A 45 2.49 -6.72 1.89
C PHE A 45 2.32 -7.35 0.51
N GLN A 46 3.23 -8.22 0.12
CA GLN A 46 3.09 -9.05 -1.08
C GLN A 46 2.92 -10.52 -0.69
N ASP A 47 1.80 -11.11 -1.10
CA ASP A 47 1.56 -12.56 -1.01
C ASP A 47 2.39 -13.36 -2.04
N ALA A 48 2.49 -14.67 -1.86
CA ALA A 48 3.21 -15.62 -2.70
C ALA A 48 2.84 -15.49 -4.20
N ASP A 49 1.57 -15.20 -4.50
CA ASP A 49 1.05 -15.07 -5.87
C ASP A 49 1.25 -13.66 -6.48
N SER A 50 2.12 -12.85 -5.87
CA SER A 50 2.66 -11.58 -6.41
C SER A 50 1.75 -10.34 -6.40
N SER A 51 0.56 -10.35 -5.78
CA SER A 51 -0.33 -9.15 -5.90
C SER A 51 -1.32 -8.81 -4.79
N LYS A 52 -1.27 -9.48 -3.65
CA LYS A 52 -2.24 -9.15 -2.58
C LYS A 52 -1.60 -8.23 -1.54
N GLY A 53 -2.10 -7.01 -1.42
CA GLY A 53 -2.24 -6.28 -0.15
C GLY A 53 -3.75 -6.15 0.08
N ILE A 54 -4.33 -6.30 1.27
CA ILE A 54 -4.15 -5.58 2.56
C ILE A 54 -4.59 -6.50 3.70
N ALA A 55 -4.47 -6.12 4.97
CA ALA A 55 -5.60 -6.20 5.92
C ALA A 55 -5.69 -4.90 6.74
N PRO A 56 -6.75 -4.07 6.59
CA PRO A 56 -7.05 -3.02 7.54
C PRO A 56 -8.36 -3.35 8.27
N ASN A 57 -8.26 -3.64 9.56
CA ASN A 57 -9.20 -3.12 10.55
C ASN A 57 -8.51 -3.24 11.91
N PHE A 58 -8.10 -2.12 12.48
CA PHE A 58 -7.77 -2.04 13.90
C PHE A 58 -8.47 -0.84 14.55
N PRO A 59 -9.80 -0.80 14.63
CA PRO A 59 -10.36 -0.29 15.87
C PRO A 59 -9.72 -1.17 16.93
N ALA A 60 -9.09 -0.59 17.96
CA ALA A 60 -8.41 -1.36 18.99
C ALA A 60 -9.26 -2.51 19.59
N GLY A 61 -10.58 -2.53 19.34
CA GLY A 61 -11.53 -3.58 19.71
C GLY A 61 -12.09 -4.52 18.62
N SER A 62 -11.78 -4.44 17.32
CA SER A 62 -12.49 -5.23 16.28
C SER A 62 -11.71 -6.38 15.63
N GLY A 63 -10.39 -6.46 15.82
CA GLY A 63 -9.55 -7.52 15.25
C GLY A 63 -9.38 -7.44 13.72
N TYR A 64 -8.53 -8.33 13.18
CA TYR A 64 -8.13 -8.31 11.77
C TYR A 64 -9.31 -8.56 10.81
N ALA A 65 -9.55 -7.64 9.87
CA ALA A 65 -10.36 -7.92 8.68
C ALA A 65 -9.51 -8.67 7.63
N GLY A 66 -10.08 -9.69 7.00
CA GLY A 66 -9.37 -10.53 6.03
C GLY A 66 -8.86 -9.78 4.79
N PRO A 67 -7.95 -10.39 4.00
CA PRO A 67 -7.21 -9.63 3.02
C PRO A 67 -7.98 -9.25 1.76
N GLY A 68 -7.86 -7.98 1.36
CA GLY A 68 -8.28 -7.47 0.05
C GLY A 68 -7.21 -7.67 -1.03
N VAL A 69 -7.53 -7.32 -2.28
CA VAL A 69 -6.58 -7.30 -3.41
C VAL A 69 -6.47 -5.87 -3.94
N ILE A 70 -5.34 -5.18 -3.71
CA ILE A 70 -5.09 -3.82 -4.26
C ILE A 70 -4.53 -3.86 -5.68
N LEU A 71 -3.71 -4.87 -5.99
CA LEU A 71 -2.98 -5.01 -7.24
C LEU A 71 -3.31 -6.34 -7.91
N LEU A 72 -3.26 -6.39 -9.24
CA LEU A 72 -3.40 -7.66 -9.97
C LEU A 72 -2.06 -8.37 -10.07
N ALA A 73 -2.11 -9.71 -10.18
CA ALA A 73 -0.93 -10.55 -10.39
C ALA A 73 -0.15 -10.06 -11.62
N GLY A 74 1.15 -9.89 -11.46
CA GLY A 74 2.03 -9.42 -12.53
C GLY A 74 2.07 -7.90 -12.72
N VAL A 75 1.47 -7.09 -11.85
CA VAL A 75 1.63 -5.62 -11.89
C VAL A 75 2.86 -5.17 -11.09
N ALA A 76 3.01 -5.68 -9.87
CA ALA A 76 4.16 -5.42 -9.02
C ALA A 76 5.29 -6.42 -9.29
N ARG A 77 6.54 -5.93 -9.26
CA ARG A 77 7.72 -6.80 -9.26
C ARG A 77 7.66 -7.78 -8.09
N ASN A 78 8.05 -9.01 -8.36
CA ASN A 78 8.20 -10.00 -7.31
C ASN A 78 9.25 -9.55 -6.28
N ASN A 79 8.89 -9.57 -5.00
CA ASN A 79 9.69 -9.07 -3.89
C ASN A 79 10.05 -7.57 -3.97
N THR A 80 9.13 -6.75 -4.49
CA THR A 80 9.31 -5.30 -4.45
C THR A 80 9.29 -4.78 -3.01
N PRO A 81 10.17 -3.83 -2.64
CA PRO A 81 9.91 -3.00 -1.47
C PRO A 81 8.58 -2.26 -1.62
N ILE A 82 7.92 -2.00 -0.51
CA ILE A 82 6.64 -1.30 -0.42
C ILE A 82 6.82 -0.16 0.58
N ALA A 83 6.36 1.03 0.21
CA ALA A 83 6.22 2.15 1.14
C ALA A 83 4.80 2.70 1.05
N ALA A 84 4.31 3.31 2.12
CA ALA A 84 2.98 3.89 2.12
C ALA A 84 2.92 5.15 2.98
N VAL A 85 2.05 6.08 2.60
CA VAL A 85 1.69 7.26 3.38
C VAL A 85 0.18 7.45 3.40
N VAL A 86 -0.29 8.18 4.39
CA VAL A 86 -1.70 8.53 4.56
C VAL A 86 -1.85 10.03 4.72
N LEU A 87 -2.88 10.57 4.09
CA LEU A 87 -3.26 11.97 4.18
C LEU A 87 -4.70 12.09 4.67
N GLN A 88 -4.94 13.11 5.47
CA GLN A 88 -6.22 13.40 6.11
C GLN A 88 -6.95 14.51 5.37
N ASN A 89 -8.26 14.36 5.22
CA ASN A 89 -9.13 15.42 4.74
C ASN A 89 -9.94 15.95 5.92
N ASN A 90 -9.71 17.21 6.31
CA ASN A 90 -10.40 17.87 7.44
C ASN A 90 -10.38 17.06 8.76
N GLY A 91 -9.23 16.47 9.09
CA GLY A 91 -9.07 15.67 10.32
C GLY A 91 -9.70 14.28 10.28
N THR A 92 -10.26 13.88 9.14
CA THR A 92 -10.71 12.51 8.89
C THR A 92 -9.83 11.87 7.84
N PHE A 93 -9.94 10.55 7.68
CA PHE A 93 -9.23 9.82 6.64
C PHE A 93 -9.55 10.39 5.23
N GLY A 94 -8.50 10.74 4.47
CA GLY A 94 -8.62 11.26 3.11
C GLY A 94 -8.12 10.28 2.06
N GLU A 95 -6.80 10.04 2.04
CA GLU A 95 -6.11 9.33 0.97
C GLU A 95 -5.02 8.40 1.53
N ILE A 96 -4.77 7.29 0.82
CA ILE A 96 -3.59 6.44 1.03
C ILE A 96 -2.82 6.35 -0.26
N HIS A 97 -1.52 6.54 -0.20
CA HIS A 97 -0.61 6.32 -1.31
C HIS A 97 0.29 5.14 -0.98
N VAL A 98 0.34 4.15 -1.87
CA VAL A 98 1.19 2.96 -1.76
C VAL A 98 2.15 2.94 -2.95
N PHE A 99 3.44 2.92 -2.64
CA PHE A 99 4.53 2.95 -3.61
C PHE A 99 5.22 1.59 -3.69
N TYR A 100 5.59 1.20 -4.90
CA TYR A 100 6.24 -0.07 -5.20
C TYR A 100 6.95 0.00 -6.57
N PHE A 101 7.78 -0.99 -6.88
CA PHE A 101 8.32 -1.18 -8.22
C PHE A 101 7.45 -2.14 -9.02
N GLY A 102 6.96 -1.68 -10.17
CA GLY A 102 6.18 -2.46 -11.12
C GLY A 102 7.06 -3.29 -12.06
N VAL A 103 6.43 -4.21 -12.79
CA VAL A 103 7.13 -5.09 -13.75
C VAL A 103 7.57 -4.39 -15.04
N ALA A 104 7.03 -3.19 -15.29
CA ALA A 104 7.43 -2.37 -16.43
C ALA A 104 8.91 -1.91 -16.31
N TYR A 105 9.51 -1.59 -17.45
CA TYR A 105 10.92 -1.15 -17.54
C TYR A 105 11.90 -2.11 -16.86
N THR A 106 11.85 -3.41 -17.20
CA THR A 106 12.69 -4.45 -16.59
C THR A 106 12.59 -4.50 -15.06
N ASP A 107 11.37 -4.46 -14.54
CA ASP A 107 11.07 -4.53 -13.11
C ASP A 107 11.64 -3.38 -12.26
N ARG A 108 11.65 -2.16 -12.81
CA ARG A 108 12.26 -0.98 -12.15
C ARG A 108 11.34 0.21 -12.00
N LEU A 109 10.16 0.20 -12.61
CA LEU A 109 9.28 1.37 -12.62
C LEU A 109 8.72 1.67 -11.23
N LEU A 110 9.09 2.81 -10.64
CA LEU A 110 8.41 3.33 -9.47
C LEU A 110 6.95 3.62 -9.84
N SER A 111 6.05 3.00 -9.09
CA SER A 111 4.62 3.00 -9.33
C SER A 111 3.89 3.36 -8.05
N GLU A 112 2.68 3.86 -8.21
CA GLU A 112 1.82 4.36 -7.14
C GLU A 112 0.39 3.81 -7.30
N ARG A 113 -0.18 3.32 -6.20
CA ARG A 113 -1.63 3.09 -6.05
C ARG A 113 -2.16 4.05 -5.01
N VAL A 114 -3.28 4.67 -5.33
CA VAL A 114 -3.95 5.63 -4.46
C VAL A 114 -5.31 5.08 -4.09
N TRP A 115 -5.65 5.15 -2.81
CA TRP A 115 -7.02 5.02 -2.35
C TRP A 115 -7.53 6.42 -2.01
N THR A 116 -8.71 6.77 -2.52
CA THR A 116 -9.39 8.03 -2.19
C THR A 116 -10.80 7.75 -1.70
N ALA A 117 -11.22 8.46 -0.63
CA ALA A 117 -12.55 8.32 -0.07
C ALA A 117 -13.64 8.58 -1.13
N GLY A 118 -14.60 7.67 -1.25
CA GLY A 118 -15.67 7.73 -2.25
C GLY A 118 -15.29 7.28 -3.66
N VAL A 119 -14.01 7.03 -3.95
CA VAL A 119 -13.53 6.54 -5.25
C VAL A 119 -13.00 5.11 -5.14
N GLY A 120 -12.29 4.79 -4.06
CA GLY A 120 -11.60 3.51 -3.90
C GLY A 120 -10.19 3.51 -4.49
N TRP A 121 -9.65 2.33 -4.78
CA TRP A 121 -8.28 2.17 -5.28
C TRP A 121 -8.15 2.45 -6.78
N HIS A 122 -7.21 3.29 -7.17
CA HIS A 122 -6.85 3.59 -8.55
C HIS A 122 -5.34 3.80 -8.72
N ASP A 123 -4.88 3.93 -9.97
CA ASP A 123 -3.47 4.23 -10.24
C ASP A 123 -3.18 5.69 -9.92
N GLY A 124 -2.04 5.93 -9.27
CA GLY A 124 -1.54 7.26 -8.99
C GLY A 124 -0.82 7.87 -10.19
N PRO A 125 -0.79 9.21 -10.29
CA PRO A 125 -0.16 9.90 -11.42
C PRO A 125 1.35 9.66 -11.51
N LEU A 126 2.02 9.26 -10.42
CA LEU A 126 3.45 8.94 -10.43
C LEU A 126 3.78 7.81 -11.41
N SER A 127 2.91 6.81 -11.53
CA SER A 127 3.13 5.62 -12.37
C SER A 127 3.32 5.95 -13.85
N GLY A 128 2.82 7.10 -14.31
CA GLY A 128 2.94 7.56 -15.69
C GLY A 128 4.25 8.29 -16.01
N LEU A 129 5.09 8.60 -15.01
CA LEU A 129 6.25 9.49 -15.17
C LEU A 129 7.55 8.75 -15.50
N GLY A 130 7.57 7.43 -15.40
CA GLY A 130 8.72 6.63 -15.85
C GLY A 130 9.94 6.69 -14.93
N TYR A 131 9.78 7.00 -13.64
CA TYR A 131 10.90 6.98 -12.69
C TYR A 131 11.35 5.55 -12.43
N THR A 132 12.64 5.25 -12.59
CA THR A 132 13.16 3.88 -12.48
C THR A 132 14.19 3.73 -11.38
N SER A 133 14.11 2.63 -10.64
CA SER A 133 15.16 2.21 -9.69
C SER A 133 16.34 1.51 -10.38
N ARG A 134 17.41 1.32 -9.60
CA ARG A 134 18.49 0.40 -9.95
C ARG A 134 18.02 -1.06 -9.79
N ALA A 135 18.54 -1.91 -10.68
CA ALA A 135 18.04 -3.27 -11.01
C ALA A 135 17.84 -4.29 -9.87
N VAL A 136 18.30 -4.01 -8.65
CA VAL A 136 18.37 -5.01 -7.56
C VAL A 136 18.13 -4.41 -6.19
N ASP A 137 17.76 -3.13 -6.12
CA ASP A 137 17.63 -2.47 -4.83
C ASP A 137 16.27 -2.75 -4.18
N HIS A 138 16.34 -2.91 -2.86
CA HIS A 138 15.22 -3.15 -1.97
C HIS A 138 14.89 -1.90 -1.12
N PHE A 139 15.43 -0.75 -1.50
CA PHE A 139 15.26 0.49 -0.75
C PHE A 139 14.13 1.33 -1.35
N LEU A 140 13.11 1.59 -0.53
CA LEU A 140 12.02 2.49 -0.82
C LEU A 140 11.51 3.07 0.49
N TYR A 141 11.37 4.39 0.57
CA TYR A 141 10.64 5.05 1.65
C TYR A 141 9.64 6.04 1.07
N ALA A 142 8.66 6.39 1.87
CA ALA A 142 7.79 7.52 1.60
C ALA A 142 7.46 8.25 2.90
N PHE A 143 7.38 9.58 2.83
CA PHE A 143 6.90 10.41 3.93
C PHE A 143 6.20 11.65 3.38
N THR A 144 5.48 12.34 4.27
CA THR A 144 4.78 13.58 3.95
C THR A 144 5.29 14.70 4.85
N ASP A 145 5.33 15.94 4.34
CA ASP A 145 5.71 17.12 5.13
C ASP A 145 4.59 17.64 6.05
N GLY A 146 3.40 17.07 5.91
CA GLY A 146 2.23 17.32 6.74
C GLY A 146 1.24 16.16 6.66
N LYS A 147 0.15 16.25 7.42
CA LYS A 147 -0.85 15.17 7.53
C LYS A 147 -2.07 15.37 6.64
N THR A 148 -2.19 16.49 5.94
CA THR A 148 -3.42 16.87 5.23
C THR A 148 -3.32 16.62 3.74
N VAL A 149 -4.43 16.28 3.09
CA VAL A 149 -4.50 16.23 1.62
C VAL A 149 -4.02 17.57 1.06
N GLY A 150 -3.06 17.51 0.12
CA GLY A 150 -2.32 18.67 -0.39
C GLY A 150 -0.97 18.92 0.29
N SER A 151 -0.58 18.15 1.30
CA SER A 151 0.82 18.11 1.77
C SER A 151 1.76 17.54 0.71
N THR A 152 3.03 17.91 0.77
CA THR A 152 4.04 17.35 -0.14
C THR A 152 4.29 15.90 0.23
N ILE A 153 4.16 15.01 -0.75
CA ILE A 153 4.60 13.61 -0.63
C ILE A 153 6.03 13.51 -1.15
N ARG A 154 6.89 12.79 -0.44
CA ARG A 154 8.27 12.48 -0.86
C ARG A 154 8.48 10.98 -0.85
N VAL A 155 9.12 10.47 -1.90
CA VAL A 155 9.38 9.05 -2.13
C VAL A 155 10.82 8.88 -2.53
N GLY A 156 11.63 8.29 -1.65
CA GLY A 156 13.04 8.05 -1.93
C GLY A 156 13.32 6.62 -2.32
N PHE A 157 14.20 6.45 -3.30
CA PHE A 157 14.57 5.15 -3.86
C PHE A 157 16.00 5.17 -4.41
N ALA A 158 16.62 4.00 -4.49
CA ALA A 158 17.91 3.86 -5.17
C ALA A 158 17.71 3.90 -6.70
N CYS A 159 18.50 4.70 -7.39
CA CYS A 159 18.36 4.96 -8.82
C CYS A 159 19.71 4.89 -9.54
N ASP A 160 19.66 4.65 -10.85
CA ASP A 160 20.85 4.70 -11.71
C ASP A 160 21.13 6.18 -12.08
N GLY A 161 22.11 6.82 -11.41
CA GLY A 161 22.43 8.25 -11.59
C GLY A 161 23.78 8.70 -11.00
N LEU A 162 24.03 10.02 -10.93
CA LEU A 162 25.25 10.62 -10.35
C LEU A 162 25.33 10.53 -8.81
N GLY A 163 24.32 9.93 -8.17
CA GLY A 163 24.25 9.69 -6.73
C GLY A 163 23.58 8.35 -6.44
N PRO A 164 23.72 7.80 -5.23
CA PRO A 164 23.16 6.50 -4.87
C PRO A 164 21.63 6.52 -4.72
N MET A 165 21.03 7.71 -4.67
CA MET A 165 19.66 7.93 -4.23
C MET A 165 18.95 8.97 -5.08
N CYS A 166 17.66 8.76 -5.29
CA CYS A 166 16.73 9.70 -5.89
C CYS A 166 15.56 9.93 -4.97
N GLU A 167 14.95 11.10 -5.09
CA GLU A 167 13.71 11.44 -4.44
C GLU A 167 12.72 11.94 -5.49
N ALA A 168 11.57 11.27 -5.60
CA ALA A 168 10.40 11.81 -6.27
C ALA A 168 9.57 12.57 -5.24
N TYR A 169 9.07 13.76 -5.58
CA TYR A 169 8.23 14.54 -4.69
C TYR A 169 7.03 15.11 -5.44
N CYS A 170 5.86 15.09 -4.80
CA CYS A 170 4.64 15.70 -5.31
C CYS A 170 4.28 16.88 -4.45
N SER A 171 4.41 18.10 -4.97
CA SER A 171 3.90 19.29 -4.29
C SER A 171 2.51 19.65 -4.81
N PRO A 172 1.62 20.22 -3.97
CA PRO A 172 0.28 20.64 -4.41
C PRO A 172 0.30 21.68 -5.54
N SER A 173 1.37 22.47 -5.66
CA SER A 173 1.47 23.55 -6.64
C SER A 173 2.17 23.16 -7.95
N ALA A 174 3.01 22.11 -7.94
CA ALA A 174 3.83 21.73 -9.09
C ALA A 174 3.59 20.29 -9.57
N GLY A 175 2.84 19.48 -8.81
CA GLY A 175 2.69 18.05 -9.08
C GLY A 175 3.98 17.28 -8.82
N TRP A 176 4.11 16.13 -9.46
CA TRP A 176 5.27 15.25 -9.32
C TRP A 176 6.49 15.77 -10.08
N ALA A 177 7.62 15.79 -9.38
CA ALA A 177 8.96 16.00 -9.92
C ALA A 177 9.93 15.02 -9.24
N TRP A 178 11.19 15.00 -9.68
CA TRP A 178 12.24 14.21 -9.03
C TRP A 178 13.59 14.90 -9.08
N ASN A 179 14.46 14.52 -8.15
CA ASN A 179 15.84 14.96 -8.07
C ASN A 179 16.76 13.83 -7.60
N VAL A 180 18.04 13.91 -7.99
CA VAL A 180 19.11 13.07 -7.43
C VAL A 180 19.51 13.65 -6.08
N VAL A 181 19.61 12.80 -5.07
CA VAL A 181 20.09 13.14 -3.73
C VAL A 181 21.58 12.79 -3.67
N GLN A 182 22.43 13.80 -3.44
CA GLN A 182 23.88 13.65 -3.30
C GLN A 182 24.27 13.35 -1.86
#